data_AF-A0A3P7NT60-F1
#
_entry.id   AF-A0A3P7NT60-F1
#
_cell.length_a   1.000
_cell.length_b   1.000
_cell.length_c   1.000
_cell.angle_alpha   90.00
_cell.angle_beta   90.00
_cell.angle_gamma   90.00
#
_symmetry.space_group_name_H-M   'P 1'
#
loop_
_entity.id
_entity.type
_entity.pdbx_description
1 polymer ?
#
loop_
_entity_poly.entity_id
_entity_poly.type
_entity_poly.pdbx_seq_one_letter_code
_entity_poly.pdbx_strand_id
1 'polypeptide(L)'
;MDDDFGFHPTNLRRFLARLESDWRERMVVSVEQTKQQAPRFGNDPKTDKWAFSKHEMPWPRLAPYCFGNFYFLGYELVEKLAIAMHFTRPIPIDDVWLGLVMTKLGLRFQYRRGIRLVPGATGTSKRDIIMPMTVYEYCMHRIPFIEEEFALRNLCCFSEKSGYCSKKGISSRSSIWLTSFYDIEVKLNGV
;
A
#
# COMPACT_ATOMS: atom_id res chain seq x y z
N MET A 1 1.95 1.08 -2.60
CA MET A 1 1.71 2.33 -3.32
C MET A 1 2.40 2.15 -4.65
N ASP A 2 1.64 2.35 -5.71
CA ASP A 2 2.10 2.06 -7.06
C ASP A 2 3.13 3.10 -7.54
N ASP A 3 3.92 2.75 -8.54
CA ASP A 3 5.02 3.56 -9.06
C ASP A 3 4.54 4.75 -9.91
N ASP A 4 3.25 4.79 -10.24
CA ASP A 4 2.56 5.91 -10.89
C ASP A 4 1.89 6.87 -9.89
N PHE A 5 2.12 6.69 -8.58
CA PHE A 5 1.75 7.65 -7.53
C PHE A 5 2.96 8.15 -6.74
N GLY A 6 2.92 9.44 -6.40
CA GLY A 6 3.83 10.09 -5.48
C GLY A 6 3.10 10.63 -4.25
N PHE A 7 3.87 11.08 -3.26
CA PHE A 7 3.33 11.73 -2.08
C PHE A 7 4.11 12.99 -1.72
N HIS A 8 3.42 14.01 -1.18
CA HIS A 8 4.08 15.23 -0.72
C HIS A 8 4.69 15.02 0.67
N PRO A 9 6.03 15.01 0.85
CA PRO A 9 6.66 14.60 2.12
C PRO A 9 6.29 15.51 3.30
N THR A 10 6.31 16.84 3.11
CA THR A 10 5.93 17.80 4.16
C THR A 10 4.48 17.67 4.60
N ASN A 11 3.55 17.43 3.66
CA ASN A 11 2.14 17.26 3.98
C ASN A 11 1.88 15.92 4.67
N LEU A 12 2.53 14.85 4.20
CA LEU A 12 2.49 13.56 4.88
C LEU A 12 3.01 13.68 6.31
N ARG A 13 4.17 14.34 6.52
CA ARG A 13 4.71 14.59 7.87
C ARG A 13 3.73 15.36 8.76
N ARG A 14 3.14 16.45 8.25
CA ARG A 14 2.13 17.24 8.98
C ARG A 14 0.87 16.44 9.30
N PHE A 15 0.47 15.55 8.41
CA PHE A 15 -0.68 14.66 8.62
C PHE A 15 -0.36 13.65 9.73
N LEU A 16 0.75 12.93 9.62
CA LEU A 16 1.18 11.93 10.60
C LEU A 16 1.40 12.54 11.99
N ALA A 17 1.92 13.77 12.07
CA ALA A 17 2.15 14.49 13.33
C ALA A 17 0.85 14.90 14.07
N ARG A 18 -0.31 14.80 13.42
CA ARG A 18 -1.63 15.12 14.01
C ARG A 18 -2.40 13.89 14.47
N LEU A 19 -1.88 12.69 14.19
CA LEU A 19 -2.53 11.45 14.60
C LEU A 19 -2.26 11.17 16.08
N GLU A 20 -3.14 10.40 16.70
CA GLU A 20 -3.03 9.96 18.11
C GLU A 20 -1.76 9.15 18.33
N SER A 21 -1.23 9.13 19.57
CA SER A 21 0.08 8.51 19.85
C SER A 21 0.20 7.04 19.44
N ASP A 22 -0.92 6.31 19.36
CA ASP A 22 -1.02 4.90 18.98
C ASP A 22 -1.36 4.67 17.49
N TRP A 23 -1.22 5.71 16.66
CA TRP A 23 -1.56 5.61 15.24
C TRP A 23 -0.69 4.60 14.50
N ARG A 24 0.57 4.41 14.93
CA ARG A 24 1.52 3.51 14.27
C ARG A 24 1.13 2.04 14.43
N GLU A 25 0.34 1.72 15.44
CA GLU A 25 -0.05 0.37 15.79
C GLU A 25 -1.35 -0.02 15.09
N ARG A 26 -2.30 0.92 14.96
CA ARG A 26 -3.71 0.61 14.61
C ARG A 26 -4.19 1.18 13.28
N MET A 27 -3.36 1.92 12.55
CA MET A 27 -3.79 2.60 11.35
C MET A 27 -4.17 1.62 10.23
N VAL A 28 -5.37 1.78 9.66
CA VAL A 28 -5.79 1.16 8.40
C VAL A 28 -6.47 2.21 7.54
N VAL A 29 -5.72 2.79 6.61
CA VAL A 29 -6.20 3.95 5.87
C VAL A 29 -6.03 3.77 4.38
N SER A 30 -7.16 3.80 3.69
CA SER A 30 -7.25 3.89 2.24
C SER A 30 -8.68 4.29 1.84
N VAL A 31 -8.99 4.29 0.55
CA VAL A 31 -10.34 4.47 0.01
C VAL A 31 -10.96 3.10 -0.22
N GLU A 32 -11.87 2.71 0.67
CA GLU A 32 -12.54 1.41 0.62
C GLU A 32 -13.55 1.30 -0.55
N GLN A 33 -13.56 0.14 -1.17
CA GLN A 33 -14.47 -0.30 -2.21
C GLN A 33 -15.31 -1.47 -1.67
N THR A 34 -16.64 -1.33 -1.66
CA THR A 34 -17.55 -2.33 -1.06
C THR A 34 -18.58 -2.92 -2.02
N LYS A 35 -18.71 -2.35 -3.21
CA LYS A 35 -19.79 -2.66 -4.17
C LYS A 35 -19.29 -3.31 -5.46
N GLN A 36 -17.99 -3.65 -5.53
CA GLN A 36 -17.38 -4.14 -6.75
C GLN A 36 -17.80 -5.58 -7.06
N GLN A 37 -18.21 -5.80 -8.30
CA GLN A 37 -18.49 -7.14 -8.82
C GLN A 37 -17.17 -7.83 -9.19
N ALA A 38 -17.13 -9.15 -9.08
CA ALA A 38 -15.99 -9.92 -9.56
C ALA A 38 -15.96 -9.85 -11.10
N PRO A 39 -14.92 -9.26 -11.72
CA PRO A 39 -14.87 -9.15 -13.18
C PRO A 39 -14.85 -10.55 -13.81
N ARG A 40 -15.52 -10.70 -14.96
CA ARG A 40 -15.66 -11.97 -15.69
C ARG A 40 -15.23 -11.77 -17.13
N PHE A 41 -14.58 -12.79 -17.68
CA PHE A 41 -14.12 -12.78 -19.07
C PHE A 41 -15.29 -12.53 -20.02
N GLY A 42 -15.11 -11.57 -20.94
CA GLY A 42 -16.06 -11.25 -21.99
C GLY A 42 -17.20 -10.30 -21.57
N ASN A 43 -17.25 -9.86 -20.30
CA ASN A 43 -18.25 -8.88 -19.86
C ASN A 43 -17.84 -7.44 -20.24
N ASP A 44 -16.57 -7.08 -20.05
CA ASP A 44 -16.01 -5.79 -20.45
C ASP A 44 -14.52 -5.96 -20.79
N PRO A 45 -14.12 -5.72 -22.07
CA PRO A 45 -12.73 -5.84 -22.52
C PRO A 45 -11.72 -5.03 -21.70
N LYS A 46 -12.15 -3.91 -21.10
CA LYS A 46 -11.27 -3.09 -20.24
C LYS A 46 -10.90 -3.81 -18.96
N THR A 47 -11.77 -4.71 -18.50
CA THR A 47 -11.63 -5.40 -17.22
C THR A 47 -11.17 -6.85 -17.33
N ASP A 48 -11.07 -7.40 -18.55
CA ASP A 48 -10.71 -8.79 -18.79
C ASP A 48 -9.33 -9.17 -18.21
N LYS A 49 -8.38 -8.22 -18.16
CA LYS A 49 -7.07 -8.44 -17.51
C LYS A 49 -7.15 -8.67 -15.98
N TRP A 50 -8.29 -8.36 -15.38
CA TRP A 50 -8.62 -8.55 -13.97
C TRP A 50 -9.80 -9.52 -13.80
N ALA A 51 -10.14 -10.29 -14.83
CA ALA A 51 -11.25 -11.23 -14.77
C ALA A 51 -10.87 -12.50 -14.01
N PHE A 52 -11.82 -13.01 -13.23
CA PHE A 52 -11.70 -14.27 -12.51
C PHE A 52 -12.56 -15.35 -13.17
N SER A 53 -12.02 -16.56 -13.25
CA SER A 53 -12.84 -17.75 -13.50
C SER A 53 -13.78 -18.03 -12.33
N LYS A 54 -14.82 -18.86 -12.55
CA LYS A 54 -15.70 -19.35 -11.49
C LYS A 54 -14.99 -20.27 -10.50
N HIS A 55 -13.90 -20.92 -10.91
CA HIS A 55 -13.10 -21.75 -10.04
C HIS A 55 -12.25 -20.92 -9.07
N GLU A 56 -11.72 -19.78 -9.51
CA GLU A 56 -10.91 -18.89 -8.66
C GLU A 56 -11.77 -18.02 -7.72
N MET A 57 -12.85 -17.45 -8.25
CA MET A 57 -13.77 -16.60 -7.51
C MET A 57 -15.20 -17.04 -7.82
N PRO A 58 -15.79 -17.98 -7.06
CA PRO A 58 -17.14 -18.47 -7.34
C PRO A 58 -18.20 -17.39 -7.10
N TRP A 59 -17.97 -16.51 -6.12
CA TRP A 59 -18.89 -15.45 -5.74
C TRP A 59 -19.00 -14.34 -6.80
N PRO A 60 -20.19 -13.74 -6.96
CA PRO A 60 -20.40 -12.65 -7.93
C PRO A 60 -19.85 -11.30 -7.44
N ARG A 61 -19.59 -11.13 -6.14
CA ARG A 61 -19.14 -9.88 -5.52
C ARG A 61 -17.81 -10.10 -4.82
N LEU A 62 -16.91 -9.12 -4.93
CA LEU A 62 -15.63 -9.13 -4.24
C LEU A 62 -15.81 -8.75 -2.76
N ALA A 63 -14.89 -9.23 -1.92
CA ALA A 63 -14.75 -8.74 -0.56
C ALA A 63 -14.40 -7.24 -0.57
N PRO A 64 -14.71 -6.48 0.50
CA PRO A 64 -14.26 -5.11 0.63
C PRO A 64 -12.73 -5.01 0.49
N TYR A 65 -12.28 -4.10 -0.37
CA TYR A 65 -10.85 -3.89 -0.64
C TYR A 65 -10.58 -2.41 -0.93
N CYS A 66 -9.33 -2.03 -1.16
CA CYS A 66 -8.98 -0.72 -1.69
C CYS A 66 -8.19 -0.89 -2.98
N PHE A 67 -8.21 0.10 -3.87
CA PHE A 67 -7.35 0.05 -5.06
C PHE A 67 -5.86 0.15 -4.68
N GLY A 68 -4.98 -0.44 -5.51
CA GLY A 68 -3.51 -0.45 -5.36
C GLY A 68 -2.84 0.91 -5.15
N ASN A 69 -3.53 2.00 -5.54
CA ASN A 69 -3.05 3.38 -5.48
C ASN A 69 -2.27 3.70 -4.19
N PHE A 70 -2.89 3.49 -3.02
CA PHE A 70 -2.21 3.64 -1.72
C PHE A 70 -2.97 2.95 -0.58
N TYR A 71 -2.25 2.61 0.47
CA TYR A 71 -2.81 2.31 1.78
C TYR A 71 -1.75 2.56 2.86
N PHE A 72 -2.19 2.90 4.06
CA PHE A 72 -1.35 2.97 5.25
C PHE A 72 -1.78 1.90 6.25
N LEU A 73 -0.81 1.13 6.73
CA LEU A 73 -1.01 0.05 7.70
C LEU A 73 -0.10 0.27 8.91
N GLY A 74 -0.66 0.08 10.11
CA GLY A 74 0.11 0.07 11.35
C GLY A 74 0.92 -1.22 11.53
N TYR A 75 2.02 -1.16 12.29
CA TYR A 75 2.96 -2.27 12.44
C TYR A 75 2.31 -3.55 13.00
N GLU A 76 1.52 -3.43 14.07
CA GLU A 76 0.82 -4.60 14.64
C GLU A 76 -0.16 -5.23 13.65
N LEU A 77 -0.73 -4.43 12.76
CA LEU A 77 -1.64 -4.93 11.73
C LEU A 77 -0.90 -5.61 10.59
N VAL A 78 0.29 -5.11 10.22
CA VAL A 78 1.15 -5.78 9.24
C VAL A 78 1.54 -7.18 9.72
N GLU A 79 1.86 -7.35 11.01
CA GLU A 79 2.16 -8.66 11.58
C GLU A 79 0.96 -9.62 11.49
N LYS A 80 -0.23 -9.17 11.93
CA LYS A 80 -1.47 -9.96 11.85
C LYS A 80 -1.82 -10.31 10.40
N LEU A 81 -1.63 -9.37 9.48
CA LEU A 81 -1.83 -9.59 8.04
C LEU A 81 -0.88 -10.64 7.50
N ALA A 82 0.42 -10.57 7.83
CA ALA A 82 1.40 -11.56 7.38
C ALA A 82 1.03 -12.99 7.79
N ILE A 83 0.57 -13.16 9.04
CA ILE A 83 0.08 -14.46 9.53
C ILE A 83 -1.17 -14.89 8.73
N ALA A 84 -2.16 -14.00 8.56
CA ALA A 84 -3.39 -14.33 7.84
C ALA A 84 -3.18 -14.59 6.34
N MET A 85 -2.20 -13.93 5.72
CA MET A 85 -1.77 -14.15 4.35
C MET A 85 -1.25 -15.58 4.18
N HIS A 86 -0.46 -16.08 5.14
CA HIS A 86 0.06 -17.45 5.11
C HIS A 86 -1.06 -18.51 5.03
N PHE A 87 -2.21 -18.26 5.67
CA PHE A 87 -3.38 -19.15 5.63
C PHE A 87 -4.40 -18.80 4.54
N THR A 88 -4.08 -17.87 3.63
CA THR A 88 -4.99 -17.44 2.57
C THR A 88 -4.38 -17.68 1.21
N ARG A 89 -5.01 -18.58 0.44
CA ARG A 89 -4.61 -18.84 -0.94
C ARG A 89 -4.50 -17.53 -1.74
N PRO A 90 -3.37 -17.26 -2.41
CA PRO A 90 -3.22 -16.08 -3.26
C PRO A 90 -4.16 -16.13 -4.45
N ILE A 91 -4.62 -14.95 -4.89
CA ILE A 91 -5.37 -14.76 -6.14
C ILE A 91 -4.63 -13.71 -6.99
N PRO A 92 -4.81 -13.71 -8.33
CA PRO A 92 -3.99 -12.88 -9.24
C PRO A 92 -4.10 -11.35 -9.10
N ILE A 93 -4.95 -10.88 -8.19
CA ILE A 93 -5.23 -9.46 -7.99
C ILE A 93 -4.93 -9.12 -6.54
N ASP A 94 -3.76 -8.52 -6.30
CA ASP A 94 -3.19 -8.37 -4.96
C ASP A 94 -4.02 -7.46 -4.06
N ASP A 95 -4.62 -6.40 -4.60
CA ASP A 95 -5.43 -5.46 -3.83
C ASP A 95 -6.75 -6.10 -3.38
N VAL A 96 -7.38 -6.89 -4.25
CA VAL A 96 -8.53 -7.74 -3.92
C VAL A 96 -8.16 -8.86 -2.95
N TRP A 97 -6.99 -9.49 -3.14
CA TRP A 97 -6.49 -10.53 -2.24
C TRP A 97 -6.26 -9.98 -0.83
N LEU A 98 -5.60 -8.83 -0.72
CA LEU A 98 -5.38 -8.14 0.55
C LEU A 98 -6.72 -7.78 1.22
N GLY A 99 -7.71 -7.29 0.46
CA GLY A 99 -9.06 -7.04 0.97
C GLY A 99 -9.75 -8.30 1.52
N LEU A 100 -9.56 -9.45 0.85
CA LEU A 100 -10.04 -10.74 1.35
C LEU A 100 -9.37 -11.14 2.67
N VAL A 101 -8.03 -11.00 2.76
CA VAL A 101 -7.28 -11.27 3.99
C VAL A 101 -7.76 -10.37 5.13
N MET A 102 -7.92 -9.08 4.87
CA MET A 102 -8.44 -8.12 5.85
C MET A 102 -9.86 -8.46 6.31
N THR A 103 -10.71 -8.89 5.38
CA THR A 103 -12.09 -9.31 5.68
C THR A 103 -12.09 -10.52 6.62
N LYS A 104 -11.19 -11.50 6.43
CA LYS A 104 -11.04 -12.65 7.36
C LYS A 104 -10.63 -12.22 8.77
N LEU A 105 -9.81 -11.17 8.89
CA LEU A 105 -9.39 -10.59 10.16
C LEU A 105 -10.41 -9.61 10.77
N GLY A 106 -11.55 -9.36 10.11
CA GLY A 106 -12.52 -8.36 10.54
C GLY A 106 -12.03 -6.91 10.42
N LEU A 107 -10.99 -6.67 9.61
CA LEU A 107 -10.41 -5.35 9.37
C LEU A 107 -11.10 -4.67 8.18
N ARG A 108 -11.17 -3.33 8.22
CA ARG A 108 -11.81 -2.49 7.19
C ARG A 108 -10.94 -1.28 6.90
N PHE A 109 -10.86 -0.89 5.63
CA PHE A 109 -10.15 0.33 5.25
C PHE A 109 -10.96 1.56 5.68
N GLN A 110 -10.31 2.51 6.33
CA GLN A 110 -10.98 3.73 6.76
C GLN A 110 -10.48 4.92 5.96
N TYR A 111 -11.41 5.65 5.35
CA TYR A 111 -11.08 6.95 4.79
C TYR A 111 -10.78 7.93 5.92
N ARG A 112 -9.60 8.54 5.91
CA ARG A 112 -9.23 9.60 6.86
C ARG A 112 -9.23 10.94 6.17
N ARG A 113 -9.92 11.90 6.80
CA ARG A 113 -9.95 13.30 6.35
C ARG A 113 -8.52 13.86 6.33
N GLY A 114 -8.14 14.48 5.23
CA GLY A 114 -6.79 15.00 5.00
C GLY A 114 -5.98 14.17 4.01
N ILE A 115 -6.33 12.90 3.81
CA ILE A 115 -5.80 12.11 2.70
C ILE A 115 -6.77 12.24 1.53
N ARG A 116 -6.37 12.98 0.51
CA ARG A 116 -7.15 13.15 -0.73
C ARG A 116 -6.41 12.44 -1.84
N LEU A 117 -7.09 11.49 -2.48
CA LEU A 117 -6.67 10.93 -3.75
C LEU A 117 -7.16 11.86 -4.85
N VAL A 118 -6.25 12.41 -5.65
CA VAL A 118 -6.61 13.26 -6.79
C VAL A 118 -6.43 12.43 -8.07
N PRO A 119 -7.47 12.20 -8.87
CA PRO A 119 -7.39 11.34 -10.04
C PRO A 119 -6.71 12.02 -11.26
N GLY A 120 -6.22 13.26 -11.16
CA GLY A 120 -5.58 13.96 -12.28
C GLY A 120 -4.92 15.29 -11.94
N ALA A 121 -4.18 15.86 -12.90
CA ALA A 121 -3.31 17.02 -12.72
C ALA A 121 -4.00 18.37 -12.51
N THR A 122 -5.29 18.46 -12.79
CA THR A 122 -6.03 19.73 -12.83
C THR A 122 -6.56 20.19 -11.47
N GLY A 123 -6.26 19.47 -10.38
CA GLY A 123 -6.92 19.69 -9.09
C GLY A 123 -6.04 19.59 -7.84
N THR A 124 -4.71 19.61 -7.98
CA THR A 124 -3.81 19.47 -6.83
C THR A 124 -3.74 20.74 -5.99
N SER A 125 -4.19 20.63 -4.75
CA SER A 125 -4.06 21.62 -3.69
C SER A 125 -2.71 21.45 -2.98
N LYS A 126 -2.18 22.55 -2.43
CA LYS A 126 -1.02 22.52 -1.51
C LYS A 126 -1.20 21.61 -0.29
N ARG A 127 -2.41 21.11 -0.04
CA ARG A 127 -2.75 20.22 1.09
C ARG A 127 -2.85 18.74 0.70
N ASP A 128 -2.74 18.42 -0.58
CA ASP A 128 -2.85 17.03 -1.03
C ASP A 128 -1.62 16.23 -0.58
N ILE A 129 -1.87 14.98 -0.20
CA ILE A 129 -0.85 14.07 0.33
C ILE A 129 -0.43 13.08 -0.74
N ILE A 130 -1.39 12.44 -1.44
CA ILE A 130 -1.16 11.47 -2.50
C ILE A 130 -1.57 12.08 -3.84
N MET A 131 -0.72 11.93 -4.86
CA MET A 131 -0.94 12.51 -6.19
C MET A 131 -0.38 11.58 -7.28
N PRO A 132 -0.96 11.58 -8.48
CA PRO A 132 -0.40 10.83 -9.60
C PRO A 132 0.97 11.41 -10.00
N MET A 133 1.87 10.55 -10.48
CA MET A 133 3.27 10.91 -10.76
C MET A 133 3.42 12.05 -11.75
N THR A 134 2.51 12.14 -12.72
CA THR A 134 2.41 13.26 -13.69
C THR A 134 2.30 14.63 -13.02
N VAL A 135 1.83 14.69 -11.77
CA VAL A 135 1.71 15.92 -10.98
C VAL A 135 2.82 16.05 -9.95
N TYR A 136 3.28 14.92 -9.43
CA TYR A 136 4.39 14.86 -8.49
C TYR A 136 5.66 15.48 -9.10
N GLU A 137 6.01 15.10 -10.33
CA GLU A 137 7.17 15.65 -11.05
C GLU A 137 7.08 17.17 -11.16
N TYR A 138 5.91 17.70 -11.50
CA TYR A 138 5.67 19.14 -11.58
C TYR A 138 5.80 19.84 -10.22
N CYS A 139 5.27 19.24 -9.14
CA CYS A 139 5.30 19.83 -7.81
C CYS A 139 6.69 19.81 -7.18
N MET A 140 7.48 18.77 -7.41
CA MET A 140 8.80 18.61 -6.79
C MET A 140 9.90 19.45 -7.45
N HIS A 141 9.79 19.78 -8.74
CA HIS A 141 10.73 20.68 -9.40
C HIS A 141 10.67 22.14 -8.89
N ARG A 142 9.67 22.50 -8.08
CA ARG A 142 9.53 23.83 -7.46
C ARG A 142 9.79 23.86 -5.95
N ILE A 143 10.14 22.73 -5.33
CA ILE A 143 10.45 22.68 -3.90
C ILE A 143 11.97 22.70 -3.76
N PRO A 144 12.59 23.72 -3.14
CA PRO A 144 14.02 23.66 -2.85
C PRO A 144 14.29 22.43 -1.99
N PHE A 145 15.21 21.59 -2.44
CA PHE A 145 15.63 20.35 -1.81
C PHE A 145 16.25 20.69 -0.44
N ILE A 146 15.46 20.62 0.63
CA ILE A 146 15.96 20.70 1.99
C ILE A 146 16.23 19.27 2.43
N GLU A 147 17.51 18.92 2.53
CA GLU A 147 17.96 17.69 3.19
C GLU A 147 17.48 17.71 4.66
N GLU A 148 16.36 17.04 4.97
CA GLU A 148 15.96 16.74 6.34
C GLU A 148 15.79 15.23 6.51
N GLU A 149 16.86 14.61 6.99
CA GLU A 149 17.14 13.17 6.97
C GLU A 149 16.44 12.32 8.06
N PHE A 150 15.46 12.83 8.80
CA PHE A 150 15.07 12.20 10.08
C PHE A 150 13.68 11.55 10.16
N ALA A 151 12.75 11.80 9.23
CA ALA A 151 11.37 11.30 9.35
C ALA A 151 11.01 10.12 8.42
N LEU A 152 11.80 9.87 7.37
CA LEU A 152 11.49 8.85 6.35
C LEU A 152 12.09 7.48 6.64
N ARG A 153 12.98 7.36 7.64
CA ARG A 153 13.70 6.11 7.98
C ARG A 153 12.81 4.97 8.49
N ASN A 154 11.52 5.23 8.77
CA ASN A 154 10.62 4.24 9.36
C ASN A 154 9.34 3.96 8.54
N LEU A 155 9.15 4.58 7.37
CA LEU A 155 8.05 4.18 6.47
C LEU A 155 8.49 2.99 5.61
N CYS A 156 7.92 1.82 5.88
CA CYS A 156 7.98 0.71 4.93
C CYS A 156 7.08 1.03 3.74
N CYS A 157 7.69 1.43 2.63
CA CYS A 157 7.06 1.39 1.31
C CYS A 157 7.62 0.18 0.57
N PHE A 158 6.77 -0.80 0.25
CA PHE A 158 7.14 -1.95 -0.57
C PHE A 158 7.04 -1.56 -2.05
N SER A 159 8.10 -1.76 -2.82
CA SER A 159 8.13 -1.63 -4.29
C SER A 159 8.96 -2.79 -4.86
N GLU A 160 8.36 -3.60 -5.71
CA GLU A 160 8.92 -4.89 -6.16
C GLU A 160 10.00 -4.76 -7.25
N LYS A 161 10.24 -3.58 -7.84
CA LYS A 161 10.96 -3.51 -9.13
C LYS A 161 12.42 -3.04 -9.11
N SER A 162 13.04 -2.78 -7.96
CA SER A 162 14.47 -2.44 -7.94
C SER A 162 15.23 -3.24 -6.89
N GLY A 163 15.72 -4.42 -7.28
CA GLY A 163 16.60 -5.28 -6.50
C GLY A 163 18.01 -4.72 -6.27
N TYR A 164 18.15 -3.43 -5.95
CA TYR A 164 19.40 -2.79 -5.57
C TYR A 164 19.18 -1.75 -4.46
N CYS A 165 19.50 -2.12 -3.22
CA CYS A 165 19.78 -1.15 -2.16
C CYS A 165 21.30 -0.94 -2.12
N SER A 166 21.78 0.18 -2.65
CA SER A 166 23.21 0.52 -2.62
C SER A 166 23.64 0.82 -1.18
N LYS A 167 24.55 0.01 -0.65
CA LYS A 167 25.21 0.24 0.64
C LYS A 167 26.04 1.51 0.57
N LYS A 168 25.55 2.62 1.13
CA LYS A 168 26.43 3.62 1.75
C LYS A 168 26.40 3.41 3.26
N GLY A 169 27.58 3.12 3.78
CA GLY A 169 27.79 2.52 5.10
C GLY A 169 27.19 3.31 6.25
N ILE A 170 26.59 2.58 7.18
CA ILE A 170 26.35 3.04 8.55
C ILE A 170 26.83 1.92 9.48
N SER A 171 27.75 2.33 10.35
CA SER A 171 28.38 1.57 11.42
C SER A 171 27.38 1.17 12.49
N SER A 172 27.51 -0.09 12.92
CA SER A 172 27.09 -0.78 14.14
C SER A 172 25.80 -0.35 14.88
N ARG A 173 24.95 -1.36 15.13
CA ARG A 173 23.79 -1.42 16.06
C ARG A 173 22.48 -0.79 15.59
N SER A 174 21.91 -1.34 14.51
CA SER A 174 20.46 -1.45 14.31
C SER A 174 20.24 -2.50 13.23
N SER A 175 20.01 -3.75 13.65
CA SER A 175 19.76 -4.87 12.74
C SER A 175 18.36 -4.72 12.14
N ILE A 176 18.26 -4.01 11.02
CA ILE A 176 17.07 -4.01 10.15
C ILE A 176 17.09 -5.33 9.40
N TRP A 177 16.20 -6.24 9.78
CA TRP A 177 15.91 -7.45 9.02
C TRP A 177 15.08 -7.05 7.80
N LEU A 178 15.75 -6.81 6.68
CA LEU A 178 15.17 -6.96 5.35
C LEU A 178 15.20 -8.45 5.01
N THR A 179 14.04 -9.11 5.04
CA THR A 179 13.87 -10.43 4.45
C THR A 179 12.88 -10.32 3.30
N SER A 180 13.34 -10.69 2.11
CA SER A 180 12.53 -10.80 0.91
C SER A 180 11.39 -11.80 1.13
N PHE A 181 10.23 -11.62 0.48
CA PHE A 181 9.10 -12.57 0.57
C PHE A 181 9.48 -13.99 0.11
N TYR A 182 10.55 -14.15 -0.68
CA TYR A 182 11.14 -15.44 -1.06
C TYR A 182 12.03 -16.08 0.02
N ASP A 183 12.57 -15.32 0.98
CA ASP A 183 13.48 -15.84 2.02
C ASP A 183 12.73 -16.56 3.17
N ILE A 184 11.41 -16.33 3.31
CA ILE A 184 10.59 -16.98 4.33
C ILE A 184 10.36 -18.45 3.98
N GLU A 185 10.25 -18.80 2.70
CA GLU A 185 10.10 -20.19 2.25
C GLU A 185 11.36 -21.04 2.49
N VAL A 186 12.56 -20.45 2.41
CA VAL A 186 13.83 -21.14 2.64
C VAL A 186 14.08 -21.39 4.14
N LYS A 187 13.57 -20.53 5.03
CA LYS A 187 13.72 -20.71 6.48
C LYS A 187 12.71 -21.67 7.11
N LEU A 188 11.57 -21.93 6.46
CA LEU A 188 10.53 -22.82 7.01
C LEU A 188 10.63 -24.27 6.49
N ASN A 189 11.32 -24.52 5.38
CA ASN A 189 11.50 -25.87 4.82
C ASN A 189 12.88 -26.50 5.12
N GLY A 190 13.56 -26.01 6.16
CA GLY A 190 14.88 -26.50 6.60
C GLY A 190 14.84 -27.45 7.80
N VAL A 191 13.91 -28.42 7.80
CA VAL A 191 13.93 -29.60 8.70
C VAL A 191 13.80 -30.85 7.87
#